data_AF-A0A2G8KTU3-F1
#
_entry.id   AF-A0A2G8KTU3-F1
#
_cell.length_a   1.000
_cell.length_b   1.000
_cell.length_c   1.000
_cell.angle_alpha   90.00
_cell.angle_beta   90.00
_cell.angle_gamma   90.00
#
_symmetry.space_group_name_H-M   'P 1'
#
loop_
_entity.id
_entity.type
_entity.pdbx_description
1 polymer ?
#
loop_
_entity_poly.entity_id
_entity_poly.type
_entity_poly.pdbx_seq_one_letter_code
_entity_poly.pdbx_strand_id
1 'polypeptide(L)'
;MTTIRSYSDELKFLERIDSHCWRIKKGFVPNMKVEGRFYVNGHLEKLMFDELKQACTYQNKGGFLPGVKQIGNVAALPGIVGCSIGLPDIHSGYGFAIGNMAAFDMDDPQAVVSPGGVGFDINCGVRLLRTNLQMKDVIPVKEQLAQAMFDHIPVGVGSKGIIPMGARDLEEALEMGMDWSLREGYAWAEDKEHCEEYGRMLQADPSKVSARAKKRGLPQLGTLGAGNHYAEIQVVDEIYDMHAAKKMGIDRLGQVCLMIHCGSRGLGHQTATDALVQMEKAMKRDKIEVNDRQLACARIHSKEGQDYLKSMAAAANYAWVNRSSMTFLCRQAFAKQFNTTPDDLDMHVIYDVSHNIAKVEEHISFIEYQLDVKYSSMVVLKRIANLELNNVMNILSGIVWRSAKSSTCWMENRRGYSFTEKDPLVPFLLITHSFLSTTRVYFL
;
A
#
# COMPACT_ATOMS: atom_id res chain seq x y z
N MET A 1 32.41 1.99 9.86
CA MET A 1 32.79 2.59 8.56
C MET A 1 32.24 1.68 7.47
N THR A 2 31.28 2.17 6.68
CA THR A 2 30.73 1.42 5.54
C THR A 2 31.81 1.35 4.47
N THR A 3 32.33 0.15 4.21
CA THR A 3 33.29 -0.08 3.12
C THR A 3 32.60 0.28 1.81
N ILE A 4 33.06 1.33 1.12
CA ILE A 4 32.52 1.72 -0.18
C ILE A 4 33.01 0.67 -1.19
N ARG A 5 32.12 -0.25 -1.57
CA ARG A 5 32.43 -1.30 -2.55
C ARG A 5 32.17 -0.80 -3.96
N SER A 6 32.98 -1.29 -4.90
CA SER A 6 32.76 -1.07 -6.32
C SER A 6 31.49 -1.79 -6.79
N TYR A 7 30.90 -1.37 -7.91
CA TYR A 7 29.73 -2.05 -8.46
C TYR A 7 29.99 -3.54 -8.76
N SER A 8 31.17 -3.89 -9.26
CA SER A 8 31.55 -5.29 -9.50
C SER A 8 31.67 -6.09 -8.20
N ASP A 9 32.07 -5.47 -7.09
CA ASP A 9 32.08 -6.13 -5.78
C ASP A 9 30.68 -6.31 -5.22
N GLU A 10 29.77 -5.36 -5.45
CA GLU A 10 28.36 -5.48 -5.06
C GLU A 10 27.68 -6.65 -5.79
N LEU A 11 27.94 -6.81 -7.09
CA LEU A 11 27.37 -7.89 -7.90
C LEU A 11 27.71 -9.29 -7.38
N LYS A 12 28.82 -9.48 -6.67
CA LYS A 12 29.21 -10.78 -6.09
C LYS A 12 28.21 -11.32 -5.07
N PHE A 13 27.38 -10.43 -4.51
CA PHE A 13 26.34 -10.78 -3.54
C PHE A 13 24.95 -10.95 -4.17
N LEU A 14 24.80 -10.64 -5.46
CA LEU A 14 23.54 -10.74 -6.19
C LEU A 14 23.58 -11.99 -7.07
N GLU A 15 22.64 -12.89 -6.85
CA GLU A 15 22.55 -14.15 -7.60
C GLU A 15 21.17 -14.32 -8.20
N ARG A 16 21.12 -14.58 -9.49
CA ARG A 16 19.87 -14.89 -10.18
C ARG A 16 19.43 -16.31 -9.81
N ILE A 17 18.22 -16.44 -9.30
CA ILE A 17 17.62 -17.74 -8.96
C ILE A 17 16.84 -18.28 -10.16
N ASP A 18 16.03 -17.42 -10.80
CA ASP A 18 15.26 -17.77 -11.99
C ASP A 18 15.06 -16.56 -12.92
N SER A 19 14.14 -16.64 -13.88
CA SER A 19 13.89 -15.58 -14.86
C SER A 19 13.38 -14.27 -14.23
N HIS A 20 12.77 -14.33 -13.05
CA HIS A 20 12.15 -13.21 -12.35
C HIS A 20 12.64 -12.99 -10.92
N CYS A 21 13.48 -13.86 -10.36
CA CYS A 21 13.90 -13.78 -8.96
C CYS A 21 15.42 -13.63 -8.81
N TRP A 22 15.82 -12.69 -7.95
CA TRP A 22 17.19 -12.48 -7.54
C TRP A 22 17.33 -12.61 -6.02
N ARG A 23 18.41 -13.28 -5.59
CA ARG A 23 18.83 -13.43 -4.20
C ARG A 23 19.91 -12.42 -3.85
N ILE A 24 19.77 -11.78 -2.69
CA ILE A 24 20.78 -10.94 -2.04
C ILE A 24 21.42 -11.74 -0.91
N LYS A 25 22.67 -12.15 -1.10
CA LYS A 25 23.43 -12.94 -0.14
C LYS A 25 23.74 -12.16 1.14
N LYS A 26 23.81 -12.88 2.27
CA LYS A 26 24.31 -12.31 3.53
C LYS A 26 25.69 -11.69 3.34
N GLY A 27 25.93 -10.56 3.99
CA GLY A 27 27.14 -9.75 3.81
C GLY A 27 27.03 -8.71 2.70
N PHE A 28 25.91 -8.63 1.99
CA PHE A 28 25.64 -7.51 1.07
C PHE A 28 25.55 -6.16 1.82
N VAL A 29 25.08 -6.16 3.05
CA VAL A 29 25.28 -5.06 3.99
C VAL A 29 25.72 -5.64 5.35
N PRO A 30 26.30 -4.83 6.25
CA PRO A 30 26.64 -5.31 7.59
C PRO A 30 25.42 -5.88 8.32
N ASN A 31 25.66 -6.84 9.21
CA ASN A 31 24.66 -7.34 10.17
C ASN A 31 23.42 -8.05 9.58
N MET A 32 23.41 -8.42 8.29
CA MET A 32 22.33 -9.21 7.70
C MET A 32 22.05 -10.49 8.50
N LYS A 33 20.82 -10.62 8.99
CA LYS A 33 20.32 -11.78 9.75
C LYS A 33 19.75 -12.85 8.81
N VAL A 34 19.07 -12.40 7.76
CA VAL A 34 18.50 -13.24 6.69
C VAL A 34 19.01 -12.81 5.33
N GLU A 35 18.71 -13.58 4.29
CA GLU A 35 18.94 -13.17 2.90
C GLU A 35 17.86 -12.16 2.45
N GLY A 36 18.15 -11.43 1.37
CA GLY A 36 17.13 -10.66 0.66
C GLY A 36 16.69 -11.38 -0.61
N ARG A 37 15.48 -11.08 -1.09
CA ARG A 37 14.98 -11.48 -2.40
C ARG A 37 14.32 -10.30 -3.08
N PHE A 38 14.43 -10.18 -4.38
CA PHE A 38 13.63 -9.24 -5.15
C PHE A 38 13.17 -9.86 -6.46
N TYR A 39 11.98 -9.49 -6.88
CA TYR A 39 11.34 -10.04 -8.07
C TYR A 39 11.31 -8.97 -9.16
N VAL A 40 11.93 -9.23 -10.31
CA VAL A 40 11.98 -8.30 -11.46
C VAL A 40 12.06 -9.09 -12.76
N ASN A 41 11.35 -8.66 -13.79
CA ASN A 41 11.59 -9.15 -15.14
C ASN A 41 12.85 -8.50 -15.74
N GLY A 42 13.25 -8.93 -16.95
CA GLY A 42 14.46 -8.40 -17.61
C GLY A 42 14.45 -6.88 -17.86
N HIS A 43 13.27 -6.24 -17.96
CA HIS A 43 13.19 -4.79 -18.11
C HIS A 43 13.45 -4.06 -16.78
N LEU A 44 12.75 -4.49 -15.71
CA LEU A 44 12.87 -3.91 -14.38
C LEU A 44 14.22 -4.19 -13.75
N GLU A 45 14.83 -5.34 -14.06
CA GLU A 45 16.20 -5.69 -13.68
C GLU A 45 17.15 -4.57 -14.06
N LYS A 46 17.13 -4.13 -15.33
CA LYS A 46 18.02 -3.06 -15.77
C LYS A 46 17.91 -1.80 -14.91
N LEU A 47 16.68 -1.39 -14.56
CA LEU A 47 16.44 -0.19 -13.74
C LEU A 47 17.03 -0.36 -12.33
N MET A 48 16.83 -1.53 -11.71
CA MET A 48 17.35 -1.84 -10.37
C MET A 48 18.87 -1.82 -10.31
N PHE A 49 19.52 -2.42 -11.31
CA PHE A 49 20.98 -2.49 -11.37
C PHE A 49 21.62 -1.16 -11.79
N ASP A 50 20.94 -0.36 -12.62
CA ASP A 50 21.38 1.01 -12.95
C ASP A 50 21.35 1.92 -11.72
N GLU A 51 20.32 1.82 -10.86
CA GLU A 51 20.25 2.55 -9.58
C GLU A 51 21.42 2.17 -8.66
N LEU A 52 21.70 0.88 -8.50
CA LEU A 52 22.83 0.39 -7.70
C LEU A 52 24.18 0.88 -8.26
N LYS A 53 24.37 0.83 -9.58
CA LYS A 53 25.58 1.29 -10.25
C LYS A 53 25.81 2.79 -10.05
N GLN A 54 24.77 3.60 -10.14
CA GLN A 54 24.85 5.04 -9.87
C GLN A 54 25.27 5.30 -8.43
N ALA A 55 24.68 4.61 -7.46
CA ALA A 55 25.02 4.76 -6.05
C ALA A 55 26.49 4.40 -5.75
N CYS A 56 27.01 3.32 -6.34
CA CYS A 56 28.44 2.98 -6.26
C CYS A 56 29.33 4.08 -6.87
N THR A 57 28.94 4.62 -8.02
CA THR A 57 29.72 5.62 -8.77
C THR A 57 29.83 6.94 -7.99
N TYR A 58 28.71 7.40 -7.44
CA TYR A 58 28.66 8.65 -6.67
C TYR A 58 28.93 8.46 -5.18
N GLN A 59 29.33 7.27 -4.75
CA GLN A 59 29.59 6.93 -3.34
C GLN A 59 28.40 7.31 -2.42
N ASN A 60 27.18 7.03 -2.88
CA ASN A 60 25.92 7.41 -2.22
C ASN A 60 25.71 8.93 -2.01
N LYS A 61 26.43 9.80 -2.73
CA LYS A 61 26.20 11.26 -2.66
C LYS A 61 25.05 11.68 -3.56
N GLY A 62 24.07 12.39 -3.00
CA GLY A 62 23.05 13.13 -3.76
C GLY A 62 21.74 12.40 -4.08
N GLY A 63 21.44 11.27 -3.42
CA GLY A 63 20.19 10.52 -3.64
C GLY A 63 19.79 9.62 -2.46
N PHE A 64 18.66 8.94 -2.59
CA PHE A 64 18.25 7.88 -1.66
C PHE A 64 19.15 6.65 -1.81
N LEU A 65 19.20 5.83 -0.76
CA LEU A 65 19.88 4.54 -0.82
C LEU A 65 19.11 3.61 -1.78
N PRO A 66 19.77 2.94 -2.75
CA PRO A 66 19.10 2.09 -3.74
C PRO A 66 18.17 1.06 -3.12
N GLY A 67 17.08 0.71 -3.82
CA GLY A 67 16.10 -0.26 -3.33
C GLY A 67 16.74 -1.60 -2.91
N VAL A 68 17.68 -2.11 -3.71
CA VAL A 68 18.43 -3.35 -3.40
C VAL A 68 19.19 -3.25 -2.07
N LYS A 69 19.77 -2.08 -1.77
CA LYS A 69 20.50 -1.82 -0.52
C LYS A 69 19.55 -1.68 0.67
N GLN A 70 18.39 -1.09 0.46
CA GLN A 70 17.34 -1.01 1.48
C GLN A 70 16.81 -2.40 1.85
N ILE A 71 16.57 -3.30 0.89
CA ILE A 71 16.22 -4.72 1.16
C ILE A 71 17.29 -5.36 2.05
N GLY A 72 18.57 -5.17 1.71
CA GLY A 72 19.69 -5.66 2.53
C GLY A 72 19.67 -5.10 3.96
N ASN A 73 19.40 -3.80 4.12
CA ASN A 73 19.33 -3.17 5.44
C ASN A 73 18.14 -3.68 6.27
N VAL A 74 16.99 -3.92 5.64
CA VAL A 74 15.83 -4.56 6.29
C VAL A 74 16.16 -5.99 6.70
N ALA A 75 16.88 -6.73 5.86
CA ALA A 75 17.38 -8.08 6.19
C ALA A 75 18.37 -8.11 7.38
N ALA A 76 18.87 -6.96 7.84
CA ALA A 76 19.72 -6.83 9.02
C ALA A 76 18.94 -6.52 10.32
N LEU A 77 17.63 -6.28 10.25
CA LEU A 77 16.84 -5.93 11.42
C LEU A 77 16.69 -7.11 12.40
N PRO A 78 16.69 -6.85 13.72
CA PRO A 78 16.53 -7.91 14.71
C PRO A 78 15.18 -8.63 14.63
N GLY A 79 15.20 -9.96 14.76
CA GLY A 79 14.01 -10.83 14.75
C GLY A 79 13.29 -10.94 13.40
N ILE A 80 13.88 -10.46 12.30
CA ILE A 80 13.37 -10.73 10.96
C ILE A 80 13.47 -12.23 10.66
N VAL A 81 12.44 -12.79 10.02
CA VAL A 81 12.36 -14.20 9.64
C VAL A 81 12.21 -14.38 8.14
N GLY A 82 12.61 -15.57 7.64
CA GLY A 82 12.57 -15.90 6.22
C GLY A 82 13.57 -15.07 5.41
N CYS A 83 13.08 -14.07 4.68
CA CYS A 83 13.89 -13.14 3.89
C CYS A 83 13.23 -11.76 3.82
N SER A 84 14.03 -10.71 3.53
CA SER A 84 13.47 -9.41 3.14
C SER A 84 13.11 -9.43 1.66
N ILE A 85 11.87 -9.12 1.30
CA ILE A 85 11.33 -9.30 -0.05
C ILE A 85 11.05 -7.96 -0.71
N GLY A 86 11.59 -7.73 -1.91
CA GLY A 86 11.16 -6.65 -2.81
C GLY A 86 10.25 -7.14 -3.92
N LEU A 87 9.06 -6.57 -4.03
CA LEU A 87 8.11 -6.82 -5.12
C LEU A 87 8.54 -6.13 -6.42
N PRO A 88 7.93 -6.46 -7.58
CA PRO A 88 8.34 -5.93 -8.88
C PRO A 88 8.30 -4.41 -9.05
N ASP A 89 7.51 -3.70 -8.26
CA ASP A 89 7.43 -2.25 -8.23
C ASP A 89 8.42 -1.60 -7.25
N ILE A 90 9.39 -2.35 -6.74
CA ILE A 90 10.32 -1.88 -5.73
C ILE A 90 11.14 -0.65 -6.18
N HIS A 91 11.22 0.34 -5.29
CA HIS A 91 12.07 1.51 -5.47
C HIS A 91 12.42 2.16 -4.14
N SER A 92 13.44 3.03 -4.17
CA SER A 92 13.95 3.75 -3.00
C SER A 92 12.85 4.40 -2.16
N GLY A 93 12.83 4.09 -0.85
CA GLY A 93 11.90 4.62 0.15
C GLY A 93 12.58 5.25 1.37
N TYR A 94 11.87 5.33 2.49
CA TYR A 94 12.37 5.83 3.79
C TYR A 94 12.72 4.64 4.70
N GLY A 95 14.00 4.30 4.80
CA GLY A 95 14.49 3.12 5.51
C GLY A 95 14.17 1.82 4.74
N PHE A 96 12.90 1.43 4.71
CA PHE A 96 12.40 0.37 3.84
C PHE A 96 12.16 0.94 2.43
N ALA A 97 12.48 0.14 1.42
CA ALA A 97 12.06 0.43 0.06
C ALA A 97 10.53 0.37 -0.06
N ILE A 98 9.97 1.13 -0.99
CA ILE A 98 8.59 0.93 -1.42
C ILE A 98 8.52 -0.40 -2.18
N GLY A 99 7.47 -1.20 -2.00
CA GLY A 99 7.39 -2.58 -2.50
C GLY A 99 8.13 -3.60 -1.62
N ASN A 100 8.65 -3.20 -0.46
CA ASN A 100 9.39 -4.11 0.44
C ASN A 100 8.46 -4.71 1.50
N MET A 101 8.50 -6.04 1.63
CA MET A 101 7.87 -6.79 2.70
C MET A 101 8.91 -7.43 3.63
N ALA A 102 8.60 -7.48 4.92
CA ALA A 102 9.39 -8.20 5.92
C ALA A 102 8.48 -8.73 7.03
N ALA A 103 8.81 -9.91 7.56
CA ALA A 103 8.11 -10.52 8.68
C ALA A 103 9.04 -10.63 9.89
N PHE A 104 8.49 -10.41 11.09
CA PHE A 104 9.22 -10.46 12.35
C PHE A 104 8.52 -11.41 13.32
N ASP A 105 9.25 -12.32 13.95
CA ASP A 105 8.68 -13.34 14.86
C ASP A 105 8.17 -12.70 16.15
N MET A 106 6.88 -12.83 16.45
CA MET A 106 6.29 -12.28 17.67
C MET A 106 6.86 -12.93 18.94
N ASP A 107 7.35 -14.16 18.86
CA ASP A 107 7.92 -14.86 20.01
C ASP A 107 9.38 -14.48 20.27
N ASP A 108 10.05 -13.86 19.29
CA ASP A 108 11.41 -13.38 19.49
C ASP A 108 11.37 -12.06 20.29
N PRO A 109 11.92 -12.00 21.53
CA PRO A 109 11.98 -10.76 22.30
C PRO A 109 12.85 -9.68 21.63
N GLN A 110 13.66 -10.07 20.64
CA GLN A 110 14.45 -9.18 19.81
C GLN A 110 13.67 -8.68 18.58
N ALA A 111 12.51 -9.22 18.23
CA ALA A 111 11.76 -8.73 17.07
C ALA A 111 11.34 -7.28 17.22
N VAL A 112 11.36 -6.56 16.08
CA VAL A 112 11.10 -5.12 16.03
C VAL A 112 9.91 -4.77 15.15
N VAL A 113 9.33 -3.61 15.41
CA VAL A 113 8.39 -2.93 14.52
C VAL A 113 8.99 -1.59 14.10
N SER A 114 8.81 -1.21 12.83
CA SER A 114 9.33 0.04 12.26
C SER A 114 8.26 0.80 11.48
N PRO A 115 7.99 2.07 11.80
CA PRO A 115 7.12 2.93 11.01
C PRO A 115 7.58 3.11 9.57
N GLY A 116 8.90 3.05 9.31
CA GLY A 116 9.46 3.11 7.95
C GLY A 116 9.03 1.93 7.07
N GLY A 117 8.79 0.76 7.69
CA GLY A 117 8.31 -0.46 7.02
C GLY A 117 6.80 -0.52 6.79
N VAL A 118 6.04 0.38 7.41
CA VAL A 118 4.61 0.58 7.12
C VAL A 118 4.43 1.72 6.13
N GLY A 119 5.16 2.83 6.34
CA GLY A 119 5.00 4.07 5.58
C GLY A 119 4.25 5.15 6.37
N PHE A 120 4.35 6.39 5.90
CA PHE A 120 3.74 7.54 6.57
C PHE A 120 2.23 7.58 6.38
N ASP A 121 1.73 7.28 5.18
CA ASP A 121 0.28 7.18 4.96
C ASP A 121 -0.19 5.78 5.34
N ILE A 122 -0.37 5.59 6.65
CA ILE A 122 -0.81 4.34 7.26
C ILE A 122 -2.17 3.94 6.66
N ASN A 123 -2.28 2.68 6.27
CA ASN A 123 -3.43 2.13 5.56
C ASN A 123 -3.83 2.96 4.32
N CYS A 124 -2.86 3.53 3.60
CA CYS A 124 -3.09 3.81 2.18
C CYS A 124 -3.48 2.50 1.50
N GLY A 125 -4.50 2.55 0.66
CA GLY A 125 -5.12 1.36 0.13
C GLY A 125 -6.12 1.70 -0.97
N VAL A 126 -6.67 0.65 -1.55
CA VAL A 126 -7.55 0.73 -2.72
C VAL A 126 -8.85 0.03 -2.42
N ARG A 127 -9.95 0.67 -2.77
CA ARG A 127 -11.29 0.09 -2.77
C ARG A 127 -11.84 0.10 -4.19
N LEU A 128 -12.40 -1.03 -4.62
CA LEU A 128 -13.04 -1.16 -5.92
C LEU A 128 -14.53 -1.42 -5.74
N LEU A 129 -15.35 -0.69 -6.50
CA LEU A 129 -16.78 -0.90 -6.60
C LEU A 129 -17.13 -1.34 -8.03
N ARG A 130 -18.08 -2.26 -8.14
CA ARG A 130 -18.73 -2.60 -9.41
C ARG A 130 -19.96 -1.74 -9.63
N THR A 131 -20.45 -1.72 -10.87
CA THR A 131 -21.79 -1.23 -11.21
C THR A 131 -22.41 -2.17 -12.24
N ASN A 132 -23.71 -2.06 -12.49
CA ASN A 132 -24.36 -2.70 -13.62
C ASN A 132 -24.29 -1.89 -14.92
N LEU A 133 -23.65 -0.71 -14.89
CA LEU A 133 -23.47 0.17 -16.04
C LEU A 133 -22.44 -0.38 -17.02
N GLN A 134 -22.61 -0.02 -18.30
CA GLN A 134 -21.65 -0.25 -19.37
C GLN A 134 -21.05 1.06 -19.85
N MET A 135 -19.91 0.97 -20.54
CA MET A 135 -19.23 2.11 -21.15
C MET A 135 -20.17 2.99 -21.98
N LYS A 136 -21.09 2.38 -22.74
CA LYS A 136 -22.09 3.12 -23.54
C LYS A 136 -23.04 4.00 -22.73
N ASP A 137 -23.27 3.65 -21.45
CA ASP A 137 -24.16 4.39 -20.56
C ASP A 137 -23.44 5.60 -19.93
N VAL A 138 -22.12 5.48 -19.73
CA VAL A 138 -21.30 6.52 -19.10
C VAL A 138 -20.69 7.49 -20.10
N ILE A 139 -20.29 7.05 -21.29
CA ILE A 139 -19.64 7.90 -22.30
C ILE A 139 -20.41 9.20 -22.60
N PRO A 140 -21.75 9.18 -22.77
CA PRO A 140 -22.52 10.40 -23.04
C PRO A 140 -22.52 11.41 -21.88
N VAL A 141 -22.29 10.95 -20.65
CA VAL A 141 -22.39 11.75 -19.41
C VAL A 141 -21.08 11.87 -18.65
N LYS A 142 -19.95 11.45 -19.25
CA LYS A 142 -18.67 11.28 -18.55
C LYS A 142 -18.18 12.56 -17.87
N GLU A 143 -18.37 13.71 -18.50
CA GLU A 143 -17.93 15.01 -17.98
C GLU A 143 -18.81 15.46 -16.82
N GLN A 144 -20.13 15.27 -16.94
CA GLN A 144 -21.09 15.58 -15.89
C GLN A 144 -20.90 14.65 -14.69
N LEU A 145 -20.64 13.36 -14.92
CA LEU A 145 -20.37 12.39 -13.87
C LEU A 145 -19.06 12.70 -13.14
N ALA A 146 -17.99 13.01 -13.87
CA ALA A 146 -16.72 13.41 -13.28
C ALA A 146 -16.86 14.70 -12.46
N GLN A 147 -17.58 15.69 -12.98
CA GLN A 147 -17.88 16.92 -12.24
C GLN A 147 -18.74 16.64 -11.01
N ALA A 148 -19.76 15.79 -11.13
CA ALA A 148 -20.60 15.40 -9.99
C ALA A 148 -19.77 14.72 -8.89
N MET A 149 -18.85 13.82 -9.25
CA MET A 149 -17.93 13.22 -8.28
C MET A 149 -17.02 14.28 -7.64
N PHE A 150 -16.46 15.19 -8.43
CA PHE A 150 -15.61 16.29 -7.93
C PHE A 150 -16.37 17.22 -6.95
N ASP A 151 -17.64 17.50 -7.24
CA ASP A 151 -18.49 18.35 -6.38
C ASP A 151 -18.83 17.65 -5.05
N HIS A 152 -18.96 16.32 -5.04
CA HIS A 152 -19.28 15.56 -3.83
C HIS A 152 -18.04 15.16 -3.03
N ILE A 153 -16.88 14.95 -3.66
CA ILE A 153 -15.67 14.43 -3.02
C ILE A 153 -14.65 15.57 -2.88
N PRO A 154 -14.42 16.09 -1.66
CA PRO A 154 -13.43 17.13 -1.46
C PRO A 154 -12.02 16.63 -1.81
N VAL A 155 -11.34 17.34 -2.71
CA VAL A 155 -9.97 17.05 -3.17
C VAL A 155 -9.01 18.19 -2.82
N GLY A 156 -7.72 17.88 -2.71
CA GLY A 156 -6.66 18.88 -2.49
C GLY A 156 -6.09 18.92 -1.07
N VAL A 157 -4.93 19.57 -0.95
CA VAL A 157 -4.22 19.74 0.33
C VAL A 157 -4.98 20.75 1.19
N GLY A 158 -5.42 20.32 2.37
CA GLY A 158 -6.12 21.20 3.33
C GLY A 158 -7.64 21.27 3.15
N SER A 159 -8.18 20.54 2.18
CA SER A 159 -9.64 20.42 1.97
C SER A 159 -10.31 19.76 3.16
N LYS A 160 -11.57 20.15 3.39
CA LYS A 160 -12.37 19.68 4.52
C LYS A 160 -13.42 18.67 4.07
N GLY A 161 -13.63 17.64 4.88
CA GLY A 161 -14.71 16.69 4.73
C GLY A 161 -16.08 17.34 4.81
N ILE A 162 -17.04 16.78 4.08
CA ILE A 162 -18.45 17.19 4.16
C ILE A 162 -19.27 16.33 5.13
N ILE A 163 -18.74 15.18 5.56
CA ILE A 163 -19.34 14.37 6.60
C ILE A 163 -19.15 15.07 7.95
N PRO A 164 -20.23 15.34 8.72
CA PRO A 164 -20.13 15.91 10.05
C PRO A 164 -19.24 15.07 10.95
N MET A 165 -18.21 15.70 11.52
CA MET A 165 -17.17 15.02 12.27
C MET A 165 -16.70 15.92 13.42
N GLY A 166 -17.15 15.60 14.63
CA GLY A 166 -16.69 16.21 15.87
C GLY A 166 -15.52 15.46 16.49
N ALA A 167 -14.97 16.01 17.59
CA ALA A 167 -13.88 15.37 18.31
C ALA A 167 -14.28 13.99 18.86
N ARG A 168 -15.53 13.85 19.34
CA ARG A 168 -16.07 12.58 19.82
C ARG A 168 -16.19 11.56 18.69
N ASP A 169 -16.77 11.97 17.56
CA ASP A 169 -16.95 11.10 16.39
C ASP A 169 -15.60 10.59 15.87
N LEU A 170 -14.56 11.43 15.92
CA LEU A 170 -13.22 11.02 15.54
C LEU A 170 -12.65 9.96 16.47
N GLU A 171 -12.81 10.10 17.79
CA GLU A 171 -12.36 9.07 18.75
C GLU A 171 -13.07 7.74 18.47
N GLU A 172 -14.38 7.77 18.26
CA GLU A 172 -15.17 6.59 17.95
C GLU A 172 -14.78 5.99 16.60
N ALA A 173 -14.54 6.79 15.55
CA ALA A 173 -14.07 6.32 14.25
C ALA A 173 -12.68 5.65 14.33
N LEU A 174 -11.78 6.18 15.17
CA LEU A 174 -10.46 5.59 15.42
C LEU A 174 -10.55 4.21 16.10
N GLU A 175 -11.54 4.01 16.98
CA GLU A 175 -11.74 2.75 17.72
C GLU A 175 -12.56 1.72 16.93
N MET A 176 -13.62 2.19 16.27
CA MET A 176 -14.65 1.36 15.65
C MET A 176 -14.40 1.09 14.17
N GLY A 177 -13.55 1.87 13.49
CA GLY A 177 -13.35 1.73 12.04
C GLY A 177 -14.69 1.81 11.29
N MET A 178 -14.90 0.94 10.31
CA MET A 178 -16.14 0.94 9.51
C MET A 178 -17.42 0.66 10.32
N ASP A 179 -17.33 0.11 11.54
CA ASP A 179 -18.52 -0.02 12.41
C ASP A 179 -19.12 1.35 12.74
N TRP A 180 -18.28 2.39 12.85
CA TRP A 180 -18.76 3.77 13.00
C TRP A 180 -19.50 4.23 11.73
N SER A 181 -18.92 4.01 10.54
CA SER A 181 -19.56 4.38 9.27
C SER A 181 -20.91 3.70 9.08
N LEU A 182 -21.04 2.43 9.47
CA LEU A 182 -22.30 1.69 9.39
C LEU A 182 -23.36 2.29 10.34
N ARG A 183 -22.97 2.57 11.59
CA ARG A 183 -23.87 3.13 12.60
C ARG A 183 -24.40 4.52 12.20
N GLU A 184 -23.56 5.35 11.58
CA GLU A 184 -23.95 6.68 11.12
C GLU A 184 -24.62 6.69 9.74
N GLY A 185 -24.76 5.53 9.07
CA GLY A 185 -25.44 5.41 7.77
C GLY A 185 -24.59 5.77 6.54
N TYR A 186 -23.26 5.80 6.67
CA TYR A 186 -22.32 6.06 5.57
C TYR A 186 -21.73 4.79 4.94
N ALA A 187 -22.25 3.61 5.29
CA ALA A 187 -21.85 2.33 4.73
C ALA A 187 -23.05 1.38 4.67
N TRP A 188 -23.03 0.46 3.72
CA TRP A 188 -23.93 -0.71 3.75
C TRP A 188 -23.31 -1.80 4.63
N ALA A 189 -24.13 -2.72 5.14
CA ALA A 189 -23.66 -3.79 6.01
C ALA A 189 -22.65 -4.69 5.28
N GLU A 190 -22.92 -4.99 4.02
CA GLU A 190 -22.11 -5.86 3.17
C GLU A 190 -20.77 -5.22 2.78
N ASP A 191 -20.65 -3.88 2.79
CA ASP A 191 -19.39 -3.18 2.48
C ASP A 191 -18.28 -3.59 3.45
N LYS A 192 -18.64 -3.89 4.70
CA LYS A 192 -17.71 -4.32 5.74
C LYS A 192 -17.19 -5.74 5.46
N GLU A 193 -18.03 -6.63 4.95
CA GLU A 193 -17.66 -8.02 4.62
C GLU A 193 -16.68 -8.09 3.44
N HIS A 194 -16.69 -7.07 2.58
CA HIS A 194 -15.79 -6.90 1.44
C HIS A 194 -14.63 -5.94 1.75
N CYS A 195 -14.24 -5.86 3.02
CA CYS A 195 -13.14 -5.02 3.46
C CYS A 195 -12.12 -5.85 4.24
N GLU A 196 -10.84 -5.66 3.95
CA GLU A 196 -9.77 -6.24 4.74
C GLU A 196 -9.93 -5.90 6.24
N GLU A 197 -9.71 -6.87 7.14
CA GLU A 197 -9.99 -6.76 8.59
C GLU A 197 -11.46 -6.42 8.92
N TYR A 198 -12.39 -6.68 8.00
CA TYR A 198 -13.75 -6.16 8.10
C TYR A 198 -13.77 -4.65 8.38
N GLY A 199 -12.80 -3.90 7.83
CA GLY A 199 -12.66 -2.46 8.02
C GLY A 199 -12.35 -1.99 9.44
N ARG A 200 -11.87 -2.88 10.33
CA ARG A 200 -11.54 -2.53 11.72
C ARG A 200 -10.46 -3.42 12.33
N MET A 201 -9.36 -2.80 12.75
CA MET A 201 -8.37 -3.39 13.65
C MET A 201 -8.80 -3.21 15.11
N LEU A 202 -9.06 -4.33 15.80
CA LEU A 202 -9.60 -4.36 17.17
C LEU A 202 -8.62 -3.84 18.23
N GLN A 203 -7.32 -3.92 17.98
CA GLN A 203 -6.26 -3.45 18.86
C GLN A 203 -6.03 -1.94 18.81
N ALA A 204 -6.84 -1.20 18.05
CA ALA A 204 -6.77 0.25 17.99
C ALA A 204 -6.97 0.88 19.37
N ASP A 205 -6.12 1.84 19.73
CA ASP A 205 -6.25 2.62 20.96
C ASP A 205 -6.13 4.11 20.60
N PRO A 206 -7.27 4.83 20.52
CA PRO A 206 -7.25 6.25 20.21
C PRO A 206 -6.45 7.08 21.21
N SER A 207 -6.26 6.64 22.46
CA SER A 207 -5.44 7.35 23.46
C SER A 207 -3.96 7.42 23.08
N LYS A 208 -3.51 6.52 22.18
CA LYS A 208 -2.13 6.49 21.67
C LYS A 208 -1.93 7.39 20.46
N VAL A 209 -3.00 7.88 19.85
CA VAL A 209 -2.95 8.85 18.75
C VAL A 209 -2.79 10.25 19.34
N SER A 210 -1.74 10.97 18.94
CA SER A 210 -1.45 12.28 19.52
C SER A 210 -2.54 13.30 19.21
N ALA A 211 -2.71 14.29 20.11
CA ALA A 211 -3.63 15.41 19.87
C ALA A 211 -3.30 16.16 18.56
N ARG A 212 -2.01 16.20 18.18
CA ARG A 212 -1.57 16.79 16.91
C ARG A 212 -2.06 15.96 15.71
N ALA A 213 -1.97 14.64 15.77
CA ALA A 213 -2.47 13.76 14.72
C ALA A 213 -3.99 13.88 14.58
N LYS A 214 -4.73 13.87 15.69
CA LYS A 214 -6.19 14.08 15.71
C LYS A 214 -6.57 15.45 15.14
N LYS A 215 -5.88 16.52 15.54
CA LYS A 215 -6.12 17.88 15.00
C LYS A 215 -5.90 17.96 13.49
N ARG A 216 -4.92 17.22 12.95
CA ARG A 216 -4.67 17.16 11.50
C ARG A 216 -5.71 16.32 10.76
N GLY A 217 -6.12 15.20 11.36
CA GLY A 217 -7.10 14.27 10.77
C GLY A 217 -8.53 14.78 10.79
N LEU A 218 -8.97 15.38 11.90
CA LEU A 218 -10.36 15.79 12.11
C LEU A 218 -11.00 16.51 10.90
N PRO A 219 -10.38 17.55 10.30
CA PRO A 219 -11.00 18.20 9.15
C PRO A 219 -10.94 17.39 7.85
N GLN A 220 -10.12 16.35 7.75
CA GLN A 220 -9.76 15.67 6.49
C GLN A 220 -10.54 14.38 6.22
N LEU A 221 -11.47 13.99 7.09
CA LEU A 221 -12.24 12.76 6.87
C LEU A 221 -13.17 12.92 5.66
N GLY A 222 -13.34 11.87 4.86
CA GLY A 222 -14.11 11.91 3.62
C GLY A 222 -13.44 12.72 2.52
N THR A 223 -12.10 12.82 2.51
CA THR A 223 -11.34 13.55 1.46
C THR A 223 -10.31 12.64 0.79
N LEU A 224 -10.09 12.89 -0.51
CA LEU A 224 -9.06 12.16 -1.28
C LEU A 224 -7.65 12.61 -0.90
N GLY A 225 -7.44 13.93 -0.87
CA GLY A 225 -6.13 14.51 -0.65
C GLY A 225 -5.35 14.87 -1.90
N ALA A 226 -4.08 14.50 -1.90
CA ALA A 226 -3.09 14.84 -2.92
C ALA A 226 -2.09 13.67 -3.05
N GLY A 227 -1.13 13.79 -3.97
CA GLY A 227 -0.16 12.73 -4.25
C GLY A 227 -0.71 11.75 -5.28
N ASN A 228 -0.58 10.45 -5.02
CA ASN A 228 -1.12 9.38 -5.87
C ASN A 228 -2.55 8.97 -5.49
N HIS A 229 -3.30 9.81 -4.78
CA HIS A 229 -4.67 9.51 -4.36
C HIS A 229 -5.67 10.00 -5.41
N TYR A 230 -6.68 9.18 -5.70
CA TYR A 230 -7.67 9.46 -6.72
C TYR A 230 -8.96 8.67 -6.50
N ALA A 231 -10.04 9.12 -7.12
CA ALA A 231 -11.23 8.32 -7.39
C ALA A 231 -11.40 8.27 -8.92
N GLU A 232 -11.37 7.08 -9.51
CA GLU A 232 -11.34 6.89 -10.97
C GLU A 232 -12.49 5.98 -11.41
N ILE A 233 -13.22 6.42 -12.44
CA ILE A 233 -14.20 5.60 -13.14
C ILE A 233 -13.44 4.80 -14.20
N GLN A 234 -13.57 3.49 -14.14
CA GLN A 234 -12.83 2.54 -14.96
C GLN A 234 -13.78 1.68 -15.78
N VAL A 235 -13.25 1.08 -16.85
CA VAL A 235 -13.97 0.15 -17.71
C VAL A 235 -13.20 -1.16 -17.75
N VAL A 236 -13.90 -2.29 -17.59
CA VAL A 236 -13.31 -3.62 -17.73
C VAL A 236 -13.01 -3.87 -19.20
N ASP A 237 -11.74 -3.75 -19.58
CA ASP A 237 -11.28 -3.89 -20.98
C ASP A 237 -10.90 -5.33 -21.34
N GLU A 238 -10.36 -6.09 -20.37
CA GLU A 238 -9.96 -7.49 -20.52
C GLU A 238 -10.32 -8.31 -19.27
N ILE A 239 -10.58 -9.61 -19.46
CA ILE A 239 -10.83 -10.58 -18.39
C ILE A 239 -9.94 -11.81 -18.62
N TYR A 240 -8.98 -12.03 -17.72
CA TYR A 240 -8.04 -13.16 -17.80
C TYR A 240 -8.59 -14.45 -17.15
N ASP A 241 -9.38 -14.31 -16.08
CA ASP A 241 -10.07 -15.42 -15.43
C ASP A 241 -11.56 -15.08 -15.28
N MET A 242 -12.36 -15.66 -16.16
CA MET A 242 -13.81 -15.42 -16.20
C MET A 242 -14.53 -15.96 -14.96
N HIS A 243 -14.05 -17.06 -14.36
CA HIS A 243 -14.69 -17.65 -13.19
C HIS A 243 -14.48 -16.78 -11.95
N ALA A 244 -13.26 -16.31 -11.75
CA ALA A 244 -12.91 -15.38 -10.67
C ALA A 244 -13.62 -14.03 -10.83
N ALA A 245 -13.58 -13.46 -12.03
CA ALA A 245 -14.23 -12.19 -12.34
C ALA A 245 -15.74 -12.26 -12.04
N LYS A 246 -16.42 -13.34 -12.48
CA LYS A 246 -17.85 -13.51 -12.23
C LYS A 246 -18.20 -13.58 -10.73
N LYS A 247 -17.35 -14.20 -9.91
CA LYS A 247 -17.51 -14.17 -8.44
C LYS A 247 -17.37 -12.77 -7.84
N MET A 248 -16.55 -11.92 -8.46
CA MET A 248 -16.37 -10.52 -8.08
C MET A 248 -17.49 -9.61 -8.64
N GLY A 249 -18.48 -10.18 -9.33
CA GLY A 249 -19.53 -9.41 -10.01
C GLY A 249 -19.06 -8.67 -11.26
N ILE A 250 -17.93 -9.10 -11.84
CA ILE A 250 -17.41 -8.65 -13.14
C ILE A 250 -17.64 -9.77 -14.16
N ASP A 251 -18.64 -9.63 -15.01
CA ASP A 251 -19.11 -10.72 -15.88
C ASP A 251 -19.09 -10.40 -17.38
N ARG A 252 -18.66 -9.18 -17.75
CA ARG A 252 -18.60 -8.72 -19.15
C ARG A 252 -17.57 -7.62 -19.36
N LEU A 253 -17.03 -7.58 -20.58
CA LEU A 253 -16.23 -6.44 -21.05
C LEU A 253 -17.11 -5.19 -21.17
N GLY A 254 -16.50 -4.03 -20.98
CA GLY A 254 -17.20 -2.75 -21.00
C GLY A 254 -17.95 -2.41 -19.71
N GLN A 255 -17.96 -3.28 -18.70
CA GLN A 255 -18.57 -2.99 -17.40
C GLN A 255 -17.83 -1.86 -16.69
N VAL A 256 -18.59 -0.94 -16.10
CA VAL A 256 -18.03 0.23 -15.40
C VAL A 256 -17.77 -0.11 -13.94
N CYS A 257 -16.57 0.23 -13.48
CA CYS A 257 -16.15 0.12 -12.10
C CYS A 257 -15.71 1.49 -11.56
N LEU A 258 -15.61 1.60 -10.25
CA LEU A 258 -15.11 2.79 -9.58
C LEU A 258 -14.02 2.39 -8.59
N MET A 259 -12.83 2.95 -8.76
CA MET A 259 -11.69 2.73 -7.88
C MET A 259 -11.46 3.95 -7.00
N ILE A 260 -11.26 3.75 -5.70
CA ILE A 260 -10.91 4.78 -4.73
C ILE A 260 -9.55 4.41 -4.12
N HIS A 261 -8.53 5.23 -4.37
CA HIS A 261 -7.21 5.10 -3.78
C HIS A 261 -6.95 6.24 -2.80
N CYS A 262 -6.91 5.91 -1.49
CA CYS A 262 -6.62 6.86 -0.43
C CYS A 262 -6.19 6.16 0.87
N GLY A 263 -5.67 6.93 1.82
CA GLY A 263 -5.24 6.46 3.13
C GLY A 263 -5.75 7.28 4.31
N SER A 264 -4.94 7.32 5.37
CA SER A 264 -5.23 7.94 6.66
C SER A 264 -4.91 9.44 6.72
N ARG A 265 -4.53 10.02 5.58
CA ARG A 265 -4.37 11.48 5.41
C ARG A 265 -3.29 12.02 6.37
N GLY A 266 -3.47 13.25 6.84
CA GLY A 266 -2.56 13.87 7.80
C GLY A 266 -2.50 13.18 9.16
N LEU A 267 -3.50 12.36 9.51
CA LEU A 267 -3.55 11.63 10.77
C LEU A 267 -2.47 10.55 10.82
N GLY A 268 -2.47 9.60 9.88
CA GLY A 268 -1.45 8.54 9.87
C GLY A 268 -0.05 9.07 9.64
N HIS A 269 0.11 10.09 8.79
CA HIS A 269 1.42 10.73 8.60
C HIS A 269 1.97 11.26 9.94
N GLN A 270 1.13 11.92 10.73
CA GLN A 270 1.55 12.42 12.04
C GLN A 270 1.81 11.28 13.02
N THR A 271 0.97 10.24 13.04
CA THR A 271 1.18 9.03 13.87
C THR A 271 2.53 8.38 13.58
N ALA A 272 2.89 8.18 12.31
CA ALA A 272 4.20 7.65 11.92
C ALA A 272 5.35 8.59 12.33
N THR A 273 5.18 9.91 12.13
CA THR A 273 6.19 10.91 12.53
C THR A 273 6.44 10.90 14.03
N ASP A 274 5.38 10.84 14.83
CA ASP A 274 5.48 10.83 16.30
C ASP A 274 6.16 9.53 16.79
N ALA A 275 5.82 8.40 16.18
CA ALA A 275 6.42 7.11 16.49
C ALA A 275 7.92 7.07 16.17
N LEU A 276 8.36 7.59 15.01
CA LEU A 276 9.78 7.66 14.65
C LEU A 276 10.62 8.36 15.73
N VAL A 277 10.12 9.48 16.26
CA VAL A 277 10.82 10.23 17.33
C VAL A 277 10.95 9.42 18.62
N GLN A 278 9.91 8.67 18.99
CA GLN A 278 9.97 7.80 20.18
C GLN A 278 10.90 6.60 19.96
N MET A 279 10.86 6.01 18.77
CA MET A 279 11.67 4.86 18.43
C MET A 279 13.16 5.19 18.32
N GLU A 280 13.54 6.38 17.82
CA GLU A 280 14.95 6.83 17.88
C GLU A 280 15.49 6.84 19.32
N LYS A 281 14.65 7.22 20.30
CA LYS A 281 15.02 7.17 21.72
C LYS A 281 15.09 5.72 22.24
N ALA A 282 14.11 4.89 21.87
CA ALA A 282 14.06 3.48 22.24
C ALA A 282 15.29 2.71 21.74
N MET A 283 15.70 2.93 20.49
CA MET A 283 16.90 2.30 19.92
C MET A 283 18.16 2.66 20.70
N LYS A 284 18.31 3.93 21.10
CA LYS A 284 19.47 4.36 21.90
C LYS A 284 19.49 3.70 23.28
N ARG A 285 18.32 3.58 23.91
CA ARG A 285 18.16 2.89 25.21
C ARG A 285 18.48 1.40 25.09
N ASP A 286 17.91 0.75 24.08
CA ASP A 286 17.92 -0.71 23.91
C ASP A 286 19.12 -1.20 23.07
N LYS A 287 20.01 -0.27 22.68
CA LYS A 287 21.22 -0.50 21.87
C LYS A 287 20.91 -1.24 20.56
N ILE A 288 19.81 -0.88 19.91
CA ILE A 288 19.43 -1.43 18.60
C ILE A 288 20.29 -0.75 17.53
N GLU A 289 21.19 -1.51 16.93
CA GLU A 289 22.02 -1.04 15.82
C GLU A 289 21.33 -1.31 14.48
N VAL A 290 21.27 -0.28 13.64
CA VAL A 290 20.74 -0.36 12.28
C VAL A 290 21.71 0.28 11.30
N ASN A 291 21.66 -0.17 10.05
CA ASN A 291 22.55 0.32 8.99
C ASN A 291 22.13 1.70 8.45
N ASP A 292 20.89 2.11 8.70
CA ASP A 292 20.33 3.39 8.26
C ASP A 292 19.44 3.97 9.37
N ARG A 293 19.62 5.26 9.69
CA ARG A 293 18.81 5.95 10.70
C ARG A 293 17.32 5.94 10.36
N GLN A 294 16.96 5.90 9.07
CA GLN A 294 15.57 5.83 8.62
C GLN A 294 14.89 4.49 8.96
N LEU A 295 15.65 3.46 9.38
CA LEU A 295 15.13 2.21 9.93
C LEU A 295 14.83 2.32 11.44
N ALA A 296 14.40 3.49 11.90
CA ALA A 296 14.04 3.67 13.29
C ALA A 296 12.95 2.66 13.70
N CYS A 297 13.17 1.96 14.80
CA CYS A 297 12.35 0.84 15.23
C CYS A 297 12.36 0.67 16.76
N ALA A 298 11.41 -0.08 17.29
CA ALA A 298 11.41 -0.51 18.69
C ALA A 298 11.10 -2.00 18.76
N ARG A 299 11.48 -2.65 19.87
CA ARG A 299 11.07 -4.04 20.11
C ARG A 299 9.55 -4.11 20.13
N ILE A 300 8.96 -5.12 19.51
CA ILE A 300 7.50 -5.25 19.39
C ILE A 300 6.82 -5.16 20.76
N HIS A 301 7.39 -5.84 21.77
CA HIS A 301 6.85 -5.90 23.12
C HIS A 301 7.27 -4.73 24.03
N SER A 302 8.05 -3.77 23.52
CA SER A 302 8.36 -2.56 24.29
C SER A 302 7.14 -1.65 24.37
N LYS A 303 7.18 -0.70 25.32
CA LYS A 303 6.16 0.34 25.41
C LYS A 303 5.99 1.10 24.10
N GLU A 304 7.09 1.50 23.46
CA GLU A 304 7.06 2.25 22.20
C GLU A 304 6.56 1.40 21.03
N GLY A 305 6.92 0.11 20.97
CA GLY A 305 6.41 -0.82 19.96
C GLY A 305 4.91 -1.01 20.06
N GLN A 306 4.40 -1.29 21.27
CA GLN A 306 2.98 -1.47 21.53
C GLN A 306 2.16 -0.18 21.34
N ASP A 307 2.65 0.96 21.84
CA ASP A 307 1.99 2.26 21.64
C ASP A 307 1.91 2.61 20.14
N TYR A 308 2.95 2.28 19.35
CA TYR A 308 2.91 2.46 17.89
C TYR A 308 1.91 1.52 17.22
N LEU A 309 1.92 0.21 17.52
CA LEU A 309 1.00 -0.74 16.89
C LEU A 309 -0.47 -0.37 17.14
N LYS A 310 -0.80 0.07 18.36
CA LYS A 310 -2.16 0.51 18.71
C LYS A 310 -2.56 1.83 18.03
N SER A 311 -1.65 2.80 17.97
CA SER A 311 -1.91 4.08 17.27
C SER A 311 -1.96 3.92 15.74
N MET A 312 -1.16 3.01 15.18
CA MET A 312 -1.21 2.62 13.78
C MET A 312 -2.53 1.93 13.45
N ALA A 313 -3.00 0.99 14.28
CA ALA A 313 -4.31 0.37 14.12
C ALA A 313 -5.45 1.41 14.14
N ALA A 314 -5.38 2.39 15.04
CA ALA A 314 -6.33 3.50 15.05
C ALA A 314 -6.26 4.36 13.77
N ALA A 315 -5.05 4.66 13.27
CA ALA A 315 -4.90 5.34 11.99
C ALA A 315 -5.40 4.50 10.80
N ALA A 316 -5.27 3.18 10.86
CA ALA A 316 -5.82 2.27 9.86
C ALA A 316 -7.35 2.29 9.86
N ASN A 317 -7.99 2.25 11.04
CA ASN A 317 -9.44 2.42 11.20
C ASN A 317 -9.92 3.72 10.57
N TYR A 318 -9.24 4.84 10.83
CA TYR A 318 -9.54 6.12 10.19
C TYR A 318 -9.47 6.05 8.65
N ALA A 319 -8.49 5.36 8.07
CA ALA A 319 -8.38 5.23 6.61
C ALA A 319 -9.54 4.43 6.00
N TRP A 320 -9.97 3.34 6.63
CA TRP A 320 -11.15 2.60 6.17
C TRP A 320 -12.43 3.41 6.29
N VAL A 321 -12.61 4.15 7.39
CA VAL A 321 -13.73 5.12 7.51
C VAL A 321 -13.65 6.14 6.38
N ASN A 322 -12.47 6.69 6.09
CA ASN A 322 -12.29 7.65 5.01
C ASN A 322 -12.68 7.08 3.63
N ARG A 323 -12.24 5.85 3.29
CA ARG A 323 -12.63 5.17 2.05
C ARG A 323 -14.12 4.82 2.00
N SER A 324 -14.71 4.43 3.13
CA SER A 324 -16.16 4.20 3.23
C SER A 324 -16.97 5.49 3.05
N SER A 325 -16.53 6.58 3.65
CA SER A 325 -17.09 7.90 3.45
C SER A 325 -17.07 8.31 1.97
N MET A 326 -15.94 8.11 1.29
CA MET A 326 -15.87 8.39 -0.16
C MET A 326 -16.74 7.44 -0.98
N THR A 327 -16.86 6.17 -0.60
CA THR A 327 -17.80 5.22 -1.22
C THR A 327 -19.22 5.77 -1.17
N PHE A 328 -19.67 6.23 0.00
CA PHE A 328 -20.97 6.88 0.16
C PHE A 328 -21.13 8.11 -0.76
N LEU A 329 -20.14 8.99 -0.80
CA LEU A 329 -20.17 10.20 -1.63
C LEU A 329 -20.20 9.88 -3.13
N CYS A 330 -19.44 8.88 -3.58
CA CYS A 330 -19.48 8.40 -4.96
C CYS A 330 -20.86 7.84 -5.31
N ARG A 331 -21.46 7.04 -4.41
CA ARG A 331 -22.83 6.54 -4.60
C ARG A 331 -23.83 7.69 -4.77
N GLN A 332 -23.73 8.76 -3.98
CA GLN A 332 -24.57 9.95 -4.14
C GLN A 332 -24.34 10.65 -5.49
N ALA A 333 -23.09 10.79 -5.93
CA ALA A 333 -22.77 11.42 -7.21
C ALA A 333 -23.34 10.62 -8.41
N PHE A 334 -23.22 9.30 -8.40
CA PHE A 334 -23.79 8.42 -9.42
C PHE A 334 -25.32 8.44 -9.38
N ALA A 335 -25.93 8.33 -8.20
CA ALA A 335 -27.38 8.40 -8.04
C ALA A 335 -27.96 9.70 -8.61
N LYS A 336 -27.31 10.84 -8.34
CA LYS A 336 -27.69 12.15 -8.90
C LYS A 336 -27.56 12.18 -10.42
N GLN A 337 -26.45 11.67 -10.96
CA GLN A 337 -26.18 11.74 -12.40
C GLN A 337 -27.11 10.85 -13.23
N PHE A 338 -27.45 9.66 -12.72
CA PHE A 338 -28.30 8.69 -13.42
C PHE A 338 -29.77 8.75 -12.97
N ASN A 339 -30.11 9.65 -12.04
CA ASN A 339 -31.45 9.84 -11.50
C ASN A 339 -32.10 8.51 -11.04
N THR A 340 -31.33 7.73 -10.27
CA THR A 340 -31.72 6.42 -9.75
C THR A 340 -30.99 6.17 -8.42
N THR A 341 -31.24 5.05 -7.76
CA THR A 341 -30.57 4.73 -6.49
C THR A 341 -29.23 4.03 -6.72
N PRO A 342 -28.28 4.10 -5.77
CA PRO A 342 -27.03 3.34 -5.88
C PRO A 342 -27.25 1.82 -5.86
N ASP A 343 -28.36 1.34 -5.28
CA ASP A 343 -28.77 -0.07 -5.27
C ASP A 343 -29.22 -0.52 -6.67
N ASP A 344 -30.05 0.28 -7.35
CA ASP A 344 -30.45 0.04 -8.75
C ASP A 344 -29.26 0.08 -9.72
N LEU A 345 -28.20 0.84 -9.37
CA LEU A 345 -26.92 0.89 -10.10
C LEU A 345 -25.95 -0.23 -9.71
N ASP A 346 -26.35 -1.09 -8.76
CA ASP A 346 -25.59 -2.26 -8.33
C ASP A 346 -24.18 -1.87 -7.81
N MET A 347 -24.09 -0.75 -7.10
CA MET A 347 -22.84 -0.12 -6.62
C MET A 347 -22.23 -0.79 -5.39
N HIS A 348 -22.00 -2.11 -5.46
CA HIS A 348 -21.40 -2.88 -4.38
C HIS A 348 -19.88 -2.78 -4.36
N VAL A 349 -19.31 -2.77 -3.15
CA VAL A 349 -17.86 -2.93 -2.96
C VAL A 349 -17.47 -4.35 -3.36
N ILE A 350 -16.51 -4.48 -4.26
CA ILE A 350 -15.91 -5.76 -4.61
C ILE A 350 -14.90 -6.15 -3.53
N TYR A 351 -13.94 -5.26 -3.24
CA TYR A 351 -13.02 -5.41 -2.13
C TYR A 351 -12.34 -4.08 -1.75
N ASP A 352 -11.83 -4.00 -0.53
CA ASP A 352 -10.97 -2.91 -0.01
C ASP A 352 -9.73 -3.52 0.65
N VAL A 353 -8.55 -3.14 0.15
CA VAL A 353 -7.26 -3.68 0.60
C VAL A 353 -6.26 -2.58 0.92
N SER A 354 -5.50 -2.79 1.99
CA SER A 354 -4.38 -1.95 2.40
C SER A 354 -3.09 -2.35 1.71
N HIS A 355 -2.25 -1.36 1.38
CA HIS A 355 -0.89 -1.62 0.92
C HIS A 355 0.20 -1.03 1.82
N ASN A 356 -0.16 -0.25 2.85
CA ASN A 356 0.76 0.33 3.83
C ASN A 356 0.33 -0.05 5.26
N ILE A 357 0.69 -1.24 5.73
CA ILE A 357 0.20 -1.74 7.02
C ILE A 357 1.15 -2.73 7.68
N ALA A 358 1.10 -2.81 9.00
CA ALA A 358 1.66 -3.92 9.77
C ALA A 358 0.54 -4.80 10.28
N LYS A 359 0.67 -6.12 10.13
CA LYS A 359 -0.34 -7.08 10.60
C LYS A 359 0.30 -8.21 11.39
N VAL A 360 -0.41 -8.66 12.42
CA VAL A 360 -0.07 -9.91 13.10
C VAL A 360 -0.77 -11.02 12.33
N GLU A 361 0.01 -11.91 11.73
CA GLU A 361 -0.48 -12.99 10.88
C GLU A 361 0.18 -14.31 11.31
N GLU A 362 -0.50 -15.43 11.11
CA GLU A 362 0.07 -16.77 11.30
C GLU A 362 0.66 -17.26 9.98
N HIS A 363 1.94 -17.60 9.99
CA HIS A 363 2.66 -18.08 8.80
C HIS A 363 3.34 -19.41 9.08
N ILE A 364 3.39 -20.26 8.05
CA ILE A 364 4.16 -21.50 8.08
C ILE A 364 5.59 -21.20 7.67
N SER A 365 6.54 -21.51 8.55
CA SER A 365 7.97 -21.43 8.22
C SER A 365 8.56 -22.82 8.05
N PHE A 366 9.21 -23.06 6.92
CA PHE A 366 9.98 -24.28 6.68
C PHE A 366 11.45 -24.00 7.00
N ILE A 367 11.99 -24.67 8.01
CA ILE A 367 13.41 -24.60 8.35
C ILE A 367 14.11 -25.69 7.54
N GLU A 368 14.93 -25.32 6.56
CA GLU A 368 15.57 -26.22 5.56
C GLU A 368 16.37 -27.41 6.13
N TYR A 369 16.59 -27.51 7.44
CA TYR A 369 17.36 -28.58 8.08
C TYR A 369 16.56 -29.49 9.03
N GLN A 370 15.27 -29.23 9.24
CA GLN A 370 14.38 -30.12 9.98
C GLN A 370 13.00 -30.13 9.31
N LEU A 371 12.43 -31.31 9.09
CA LEU A 371 11.03 -31.51 8.66
C LEU A 371 10.01 -31.08 9.76
N ASP A 372 10.33 -30.03 10.52
CA ASP A 372 9.47 -29.45 11.54
C ASP A 372 8.76 -28.23 10.95
N VAL A 373 7.44 -28.35 10.83
CA VAL A 373 6.55 -27.23 10.45
C VAL A 373 6.31 -26.40 11.71
N LYS A 374 6.89 -25.20 11.77
CA LYS A 374 6.60 -24.24 12.85
C LYS A 374 5.55 -23.24 12.38
N TYR A 375 4.43 -23.19 13.08
CA TYR A 375 3.48 -22.08 13.04
C TYR A 375 4.01 -20.99 13.97
N SER A 376 4.28 -19.81 13.43
CA SER A 376 4.70 -18.65 14.19
C SER A 376 3.76 -17.49 13.88
N SER A 377 3.31 -16.79 14.92
CA SER A 377 2.70 -15.48 14.76
C SER A 377 3.79 -14.48 14.40
N MET A 378 3.58 -13.71 13.35
CA MET A 378 4.56 -12.75 12.83
C MET A 378 3.94 -11.37 12.67
N VAL A 379 4.69 -10.31 12.94
CA VAL A 379 4.35 -8.99 12.42
C VAL A 379 4.89 -8.87 11.00
N VAL A 380 3.98 -8.84 10.04
CA VAL A 380 4.27 -8.61 8.62
C VAL A 380 4.14 -7.13 8.33
N LEU A 381 5.25 -6.50 7.97
CA LEU A 381 5.31 -5.12 7.50
C LEU A 381 5.16 -5.11 5.98
N LYS A 382 4.15 -4.40 5.49
CA LYS A 382 3.85 -4.21 4.07
C LYS A 382 3.93 -2.73 3.74
N ARG A 383 4.75 -2.38 2.75
CA ARG A 383 4.85 -1.01 2.22
C ARG A 383 4.66 -1.02 0.71
N ILE A 384 3.54 -0.47 0.26
CA ILE A 384 2.97 -0.61 -1.09
C ILE A 384 3.10 -2.06 -1.57
N ALA A 385 2.58 -2.98 -0.77
CA ALA A 385 2.60 -4.40 -1.05
C ALA A 385 1.27 -5.04 -0.62
N ASN A 386 0.66 -5.79 -1.52
CA ASN A 386 -0.51 -6.62 -1.20
C ASN A 386 -0.03 -8.05 -0.92
N LEU A 387 -0.69 -8.74 0.01
CA LEU A 387 -0.35 -10.11 0.37
C LEU A 387 -1.35 -11.07 -0.28
N GLU A 388 -0.84 -12.06 -0.99
CA GLU A 388 -1.64 -13.15 -1.54
C GLU A 388 -1.93 -14.18 -0.44
N LEU A 389 -3.13 -14.12 0.13
CA LEU A 389 -3.73 -15.26 0.83
C LEU A 389 -4.60 -16.03 -0.17
N ASN A 390 -4.61 -17.36 -0.11
CA ASN A 390 -5.44 -18.19 -0.98
C ASN A 390 -6.90 -17.71 -0.95
N ASN A 391 -7.45 -17.33 -2.11
CA ASN A 391 -8.80 -16.79 -2.31
C ASN A 391 -9.08 -15.36 -1.79
N VAL A 392 -8.05 -14.56 -1.48
CA VAL A 392 -8.21 -13.12 -1.19
C VAL A 392 -7.93 -12.29 -2.45
N MET A 393 -8.80 -11.32 -2.74
CA MET A 393 -8.67 -10.46 -3.92
C MET A 393 -7.52 -9.45 -3.74
N ASN A 394 -6.66 -9.34 -4.77
CA ASN A 394 -5.73 -8.24 -4.89
C ASN A 394 -6.29 -7.15 -5.81
N ILE A 395 -6.17 -5.90 -5.37
CA ILE A 395 -6.46 -4.73 -6.21
C ILE A 395 -5.15 -3.98 -6.42
N LEU A 396 -4.72 -3.88 -7.68
CA LEU A 396 -3.55 -3.10 -8.06
C LEU A 396 -4.00 -1.77 -8.65
N SER A 397 -3.54 -0.67 -8.07
CA SER A 397 -3.76 0.68 -8.60
C SER A 397 -2.60 1.08 -9.52
N GLY A 398 -2.92 1.54 -10.73
CA GLY A 398 -1.94 1.94 -11.73
C GLY A 398 -1.64 3.43 -11.71
N ILE A 399 -0.73 3.91 -10.83
CA ILE A 399 -0.04 5.20 -10.99
C ILE A 399 1.45 5.02 -10.71
N VAL A 400 2.28 5.01 -11.77
CA VAL A 400 3.74 4.99 -11.64
C VAL A 400 4.25 6.44 -11.60
N TRP A 401 4.78 6.87 -10.47
CA TRP A 401 5.47 8.17 -10.36
C TRP A 401 6.84 8.10 -11.07
N ARG A 402 7.04 8.92 -12.10
CA ARG A 402 8.39 9.32 -12.55
C ARG A 402 8.87 10.48 -11.67
N SER A 403 10.00 10.28 -10.99
CA SER A 403 10.69 11.34 -10.24
C SER A 403 11.05 12.51 -11.16
N ALA A 404 10.59 13.71 -10.81
CA ALA A 404 10.85 14.94 -11.54
C ALA A 404 12.31 15.37 -11.39
N LYS A 405 13.16 15.08 -12.38
CA LYS A 405 14.34 15.90 -12.72
C LYS A 405 14.58 15.87 -14.22
N SER A 406 14.86 17.06 -14.76
CA SER A 406 15.17 17.41 -16.15
C SER A 406 13.98 17.58 -17.11
N SER A 407 13.89 18.83 -17.56
CA SER A 407 13.08 19.38 -18.64
C SER A 407 13.31 18.68 -19.98
N THR A 408 12.24 18.62 -20.78
CA THR A 408 12.18 18.40 -22.24
C THR A 408 12.70 17.06 -22.78
N CYS A 409 11.80 16.10 -23.03
CA CYS A 409 11.87 15.23 -24.21
C CYS A 409 10.51 14.56 -24.49
N TRP A 410 9.96 14.79 -25.69
CA TRP A 410 8.77 14.16 -26.24
C TRP A 410 9.11 12.78 -26.81
N MET A 411 8.40 11.71 -26.41
CA MET A 411 8.30 10.49 -27.23
C MET A 411 6.92 9.81 -27.06
N GLU A 412 6.23 9.65 -28.19
CA GLU A 412 5.06 8.79 -28.37
C GLU A 412 5.44 7.32 -28.13
N ASN A 413 4.62 6.56 -27.39
CA ASN A 413 4.77 5.11 -27.35
C ASN A 413 3.51 4.45 -27.96
N ARG A 414 3.61 4.07 -29.23
CA ARG A 414 2.66 3.20 -29.93
C ARG A 414 3.07 1.75 -29.70
N ARG A 415 2.18 0.95 -29.10
CA ARG A 415 1.83 -0.45 -29.46
C ARG A 415 1.39 -1.23 -28.22
N GLY A 416 0.26 -1.92 -28.38
CA GLY A 416 -0.30 -2.84 -27.39
C GLY A 416 0.57 -4.07 -27.15
N TYR A 417 0.39 -4.68 -25.99
CA TYR A 417 1.07 -5.90 -25.58
C TYR A 417 0.14 -7.10 -25.68
N SER A 418 0.66 -8.19 -26.25
CA SER A 418 0.08 -9.53 -26.16
C SER A 418 0.94 -10.36 -25.20
N PHE A 419 0.40 -10.82 -24.09
CA PHE A 419 1.03 -11.88 -23.29
C PHE A 419 0.67 -13.23 -23.90
N THR A 420 1.66 -14.06 -24.20
CA THR A 420 1.43 -15.41 -24.73
C THR A 420 1.34 -16.41 -23.59
N GLU A 421 0.31 -17.26 -23.65
CA GLU A 421 0.04 -18.37 -22.72
C GLU A 421 1.24 -19.31 -22.61
N LYS A 422 1.72 -19.52 -21.38
CA LYS A 422 2.20 -20.79 -20.80
C LYS A 422 2.94 -20.48 -19.51
N ASP A 423 2.24 -20.48 -18.38
CA ASP A 423 2.80 -20.90 -17.09
C ASP A 423 1.66 -21.04 -16.06
N PRO A 424 1.50 -22.21 -15.42
CA PRO A 424 0.50 -22.41 -14.38
C PRO A 424 1.13 -22.05 -13.03
N LEU A 425 0.91 -20.82 -12.52
CA LEU A 425 1.02 -20.41 -11.09
C LEU A 425 0.86 -18.88 -10.92
N VAL A 426 -0.18 -18.28 -11.49
CA VAL A 426 -0.57 -16.88 -11.16
C VAL A 426 -2.02 -16.87 -10.73
N PRO A 427 -2.34 -16.87 -9.42
CA PRO A 427 -3.69 -16.64 -8.95
C PRO A 427 -3.94 -15.12 -8.90
N PHE A 428 -4.92 -14.67 -9.69
CA PHE A 428 -5.70 -13.43 -9.52
C PHE A 428 -4.95 -12.10 -9.66
N LEU A 429 -5.00 -11.55 -10.87
CA LEU A 429 -4.54 -10.20 -11.18
C LEU A 429 -5.67 -9.44 -11.89
N LEU A 430 -6.28 -8.46 -11.22
CA LEU A 430 -7.12 -7.47 -11.88
C LEU A 430 -6.23 -6.28 -12.25
N ILE A 431 -5.68 -6.28 -13.47
CA ILE A 431 -5.05 -5.08 -14.04
C ILE A 431 -6.16 -4.27 -14.71
N THR A 432 -6.64 -3.23 -14.04
CA THR A 432 -7.47 -2.22 -14.71
C THR A 432 -6.54 -1.24 -15.42
N HIS A 433 -6.53 -1.26 -16.75
CA HIS A 433 -5.87 -0.20 -17.53
C HIS A 433 -6.62 1.12 -17.32
N SER A 434 -5.93 2.12 -16.78
CA SER A 434 -6.44 3.49 -16.76
C SER A 434 -6.59 3.98 -18.22
N PHE A 435 -7.81 4.38 -18.58
CA PHE A 435 -8.14 4.99 -19.86
C PHE A 435 -7.58 6.42 -20.03
N LEU A 436 -6.62 6.84 -19.19
CA LEU A 436 -5.84 8.06 -19.39
C LEU A 436 -4.42 7.84 -19.95
N SER A 437 -4.02 6.61 -20.30
CA SER A 437 -2.69 6.35 -20.85
C SER A 437 -2.59 6.21 -22.38
N THR A 438 -3.70 6.26 -23.13
CA THR A 438 -3.69 6.20 -24.61
C THR A 438 -4.49 7.28 -25.32
N THR A 439 -5.00 8.30 -24.59
CA THR A 439 -5.67 9.44 -25.22
C THR A 439 -4.72 10.63 -25.24
N ARG A 440 -4.49 11.22 -26.43
CA ARG A 440 -3.87 12.54 -26.57
C ARG A 440 -4.69 13.54 -25.76
N VAL A 441 -4.21 13.90 -24.58
CA VAL A 441 -4.74 15.03 -23.81
C VAL A 441 -4.13 16.29 -24.41
N TYR A 442 -4.92 17.00 -25.22
CA TYR A 442 -4.68 18.42 -25.44
C TYR A 442 -5.03 19.14 -24.14
N PHE A 443 -4.08 19.88 -23.58
CA PHE A 443 -4.38 20.90 -22.57
C PHE A 443 -5.12 22.05 -23.27
N LEU A 444 -6.23 22.49 -22.69
CA LEU A 444 -6.66 23.90 -22.70
C LEU A 444 -6.59 24.42 -21.28
#